data_AF-A0A948CAE6-F1
#
_entry.id   AF-A0A948CAE6-F1
#
_cell.length_a   1.000
_cell.length_b   1.000
_cell.length_c   1.000
_cell.angle_alpha   90.00
_cell.angle_beta   90.00
_cell.angle_gamma   90.00
#
_symmetry.space_group_name_H-M   'P 1'
#
loop_
_entity.id
_entity.type
_entity.pdbx_description
1 polymer ?
#
loop_
_entity_poly.entity_id
_entity_poly.type
_entity_poly.pdbx_seq_one_letter_code
_entity_poly.pdbx_strand_id
1 'polypeptide(L)'
;MKLFLNKSQLTMNPAQLLRCAGYACIRDRRTGQESMVHRLGGGFYPRFHLYLEDRGEQVILNLHLDQKQPRYEGITAHNADYDGEVVEREIERIKSFAINNARPKINNSQFVADGNEKNIDNIDLLDKIRPKQFSAPDKKVEKKSWWRKIIS
;
A
#
# COMPACT_ATOMS: atom_id res chain seq x y z
N MET A 1 -9.86 18.09 -2.23
CA MET A 1 -10.69 17.49 -1.18
C MET A 1 -9.87 16.58 -0.26
N LYS A 2 -10.27 16.41 1.00
CA LYS A 2 -9.58 15.57 2.00
C LYS A 2 -10.41 14.35 2.42
N LEU A 3 -9.78 13.18 2.52
CA LEU A 3 -10.34 11.96 3.11
C LEU A 3 -9.56 11.57 4.36
N PHE A 4 -10.28 11.32 5.45
CA PHE A 4 -9.71 10.86 6.71
C PHE A 4 -9.93 9.36 6.84
N LEU A 5 -8.85 8.62 7.08
CA LEU A 5 -8.88 7.17 7.30
C LEU A 5 -8.24 6.82 8.64
N ASN A 6 -8.88 5.94 9.41
CA ASN A 6 -8.30 5.40 10.63
C ASN A 6 -7.42 4.20 10.27
N LYS A 7 -6.14 4.22 10.66
CA LYS A 7 -5.21 3.13 10.34
C LYS A 7 -5.60 1.80 10.98
N SER A 8 -6.24 1.82 12.14
CA SER A 8 -6.74 0.63 12.83
C SER A 8 -7.79 -0.15 12.03
N GLN A 9 -8.43 0.50 11.05
CA GLN A 9 -9.43 -0.10 10.18
C GLN A 9 -8.82 -0.65 8.87
N LEU A 10 -7.59 -0.27 8.54
CA LEU A 10 -6.93 -0.68 7.30
C LEU A 10 -6.19 -2.01 7.49
N THR A 11 -6.27 -2.91 6.53
CA THR A 11 -5.49 -4.17 6.56
C THR A 11 -4.02 -3.96 6.22
N MET A 12 -3.71 -2.89 5.49
CA MET A 12 -2.37 -2.60 4.97
C MET A 12 -2.00 -1.13 5.19
N ASN A 13 -0.73 -0.81 4.99
CA ASN A 13 -0.24 0.56 5.07
C ASN A 13 -0.98 1.46 4.04
N PRO A 14 -1.33 2.71 4.37
CA PRO A 14 -2.01 3.62 3.44
C PRO A 14 -1.33 3.76 2.07
N ALA A 15 0.00 3.81 2.02
CA ALA A 15 0.74 3.88 0.77
C ALA A 15 0.64 2.58 -0.05
N GLN A 16 0.57 1.41 0.60
CA GLN A 16 0.31 0.14 -0.09
C GLN A 16 -1.12 0.11 -0.65
N LEU A 17 -2.10 0.56 0.12
CA LEU A 17 -3.49 0.66 -0.30
C LEU A 17 -3.62 1.52 -1.55
N LEU A 18 -2.97 2.69 -1.57
CA LEU A 18 -2.99 3.59 -2.71
C LEU A 18 -2.29 3.00 -3.94
N ARG A 19 -1.18 2.27 -3.75
CA ARG A 19 -0.54 1.53 -4.85
C ARG A 19 -1.50 0.51 -5.47
N CYS A 20 -2.21 -0.26 -4.64
CA CYS A 20 -3.22 -1.20 -5.11
C CYS A 20 -4.41 -0.48 -5.77
N ALA A 21 -4.73 0.75 -5.35
CA ALA A 21 -5.75 1.59 -5.96
C ALA A 21 -5.31 2.28 -7.27
N GLY A 22 -4.08 2.04 -7.75
CA GLY A 22 -3.56 2.54 -9.02
C GLY A 22 -2.68 3.79 -8.92
N TYR A 23 -2.30 4.22 -7.72
CA TYR A 23 -1.44 5.39 -7.53
C TYR A 23 0.05 5.03 -7.56
N ALA A 24 0.85 5.85 -8.24
CA ALA A 24 2.30 5.77 -8.24
C ALA A 24 2.89 6.80 -7.28
N CYS A 25 3.94 6.42 -6.52
CA CYS A 25 4.68 7.37 -5.71
C CYS A 25 5.57 8.24 -6.61
N ILE A 26 5.57 9.55 -6.33
CA ILE A 26 6.49 10.51 -6.90
C ILE A 26 7.17 11.26 -5.75
N ARG A 27 8.44 11.59 -5.96
CA ARG A 27 9.21 12.40 -5.01
C ARG A 27 9.63 13.67 -5.71
N ASP A 28 9.22 14.80 -5.14
CA ASP A 28 9.71 16.10 -5.59
C ASP A 28 11.20 16.21 -5.24
N ARG A 29 12.04 16.37 -6.26
CA ARG A 29 13.50 16.46 -6.08
C ARG A 29 13.94 17.74 -5.38
N ARG A 30 13.12 18.80 -5.43
CA ARG A 30 13.44 20.11 -4.87
C ARG A 30 13.04 20.21 -3.41
N THR A 31 11.85 19.73 -3.07
CA THR A 31 11.31 19.81 -1.70
C THR A 31 11.58 18.52 -0.90
N GLY A 32 11.89 17.42 -1.58
CA GLY A 32 12.01 16.10 -0.98
C GLY A 32 10.67 15.47 -0.60
N GLN A 33 9.54 16.18 -0.82
CA GLN A 33 8.21 15.74 -0.44
C GLN A 33 7.76 14.57 -1.33
N GLU A 34 7.22 13.54 -0.69
CA GLU A 34 6.59 12.41 -1.37
C GLU A 34 5.10 12.67 -1.54
N SER A 35 4.61 12.38 -2.74
CA SER A 35 3.20 12.42 -3.07
C SER A 35 2.86 11.26 -4.00
N MET A 36 1.57 11.03 -4.21
CA MET A 36 1.09 9.93 -5.05
C MET A 36 0.27 10.48 -6.21
N VAL A 37 0.38 9.86 -7.37
CA VAL A 37 -0.31 10.31 -8.58
C VAL A 37 -1.03 9.16 -9.30
N HIS A 38 -2.18 9.47 -9.86
CA HIS A 38 -2.92 8.57 -10.77
C HIS A 38 -3.22 9.34 -12.06
N ARG A 39 -2.63 8.89 -13.19
CA ARG A 39 -2.78 9.57 -14.49
C ARG A 39 -4.05 9.10 -15.17
N LEU A 40 -4.81 10.04 -15.75
CA LEU A 40 -6.06 9.74 -16.45
C LEU A 40 -5.86 9.48 -17.95
N GLY A 41 -4.64 9.64 -18.46
CA GLY A 41 -4.29 9.38 -19.85
C GLY A 41 -2.79 9.12 -20.02
N GLY A 42 -2.34 9.03 -21.28
CA GLY A 42 -0.93 8.75 -21.60
C GLY A 42 0.04 9.91 -21.32
N GLY A 43 -0.48 11.13 -21.15
CA GLY A 43 0.32 12.33 -20.87
C GLY A 43 0.69 12.52 -19.39
N PHE A 44 1.31 13.66 -19.08
CA PHE A 44 1.58 14.07 -17.69
C PHE A 44 0.34 14.59 -16.96
N TYR A 45 -0.59 15.18 -17.71
CA TYR A 45 -1.87 15.72 -17.22
C TYR A 45 -2.99 15.28 -18.18
N PRO A 46 -4.25 15.19 -17.71
CA PRO A 46 -4.67 15.40 -16.33
C PRO A 46 -4.31 14.21 -15.42
N ARG A 47 -4.06 14.50 -14.14
CA ARG A 47 -3.74 13.49 -13.14
C ARG A 47 -4.33 13.86 -11.79
N PHE A 48 -4.74 12.85 -11.04
CA PHE A 48 -4.94 13.00 -9.61
C PHE A 48 -3.59 13.10 -8.91
N HIS A 49 -3.49 14.01 -7.97
CA HIS A 49 -2.32 14.23 -7.16
C HIS A 49 -2.76 14.23 -5.70
N LEU A 50 -2.15 13.35 -4.92
CA LEU A 50 -2.55 13.01 -3.57
C LEU A 50 -1.37 13.18 -2.63
N TYR A 51 -1.54 14.00 -1.60
CA TYR A 51 -0.62 14.08 -0.48
C TYR A 51 -1.10 13.21 0.68
N LEU A 52 -0.19 12.41 1.22
CA LEU A 52 -0.43 11.58 2.38
C LEU A 52 0.09 12.32 3.62
N GLU A 53 -0.79 12.65 4.55
CA GLU A 53 -0.42 13.26 5.82
C GLU A 53 -0.70 12.28 6.96
N ASP A 54 0.35 11.87 7.65
CA ASP A 54 0.28 10.96 8.78
C ASP A 54 -0.02 11.73 10.07
N ARG A 55 -1.10 11.35 10.77
CA ARG A 55 -1.53 11.90 12.06
C ARG A 55 -1.61 10.82 13.13
N GLY A 56 -0.62 9.92 13.17
CA GLY A 56 -0.54 8.86 14.18
C GLY A 56 -1.56 7.76 13.93
N GLU A 57 -2.72 7.82 14.57
CA GLU A 57 -3.80 6.84 14.38
C GLU A 57 -4.59 7.05 13.09
N GLN A 58 -4.55 8.27 12.55
CA GLN A 58 -5.25 8.65 11.33
C GLN A 58 -4.26 8.96 10.22
N VAL A 59 -4.73 8.80 8.99
CA VAL A 59 -4.07 9.29 7.79
C VAL A 59 -5.04 10.17 7.03
N ILE A 60 -4.55 11.33 6.59
CA ILE A 60 -5.31 12.29 5.80
C ILE A 60 -4.80 12.20 4.37
N LEU A 61 -5.71 11.90 3.45
CA LEU A 61 -5.45 11.92 2.01
C LEU A 61 -5.94 13.25 1.47
N ASN A 62 -5.04 14.11 1.02
CA ASN A 62 -5.40 15.37 0.37
C ASN A 62 -5.28 15.20 -1.15
N LEU A 63 -6.42 15.07 -1.81
CA LEU A 63 -6.55 14.78 -3.24
C LEU A 63 -6.95 16.05 -4.00
N HIS A 64 -6.30 16.29 -5.14
CA HIS A 64 -6.71 17.30 -6.11
C HIS A 64 -6.47 16.83 -7.55
N LEU A 65 -7.19 17.41 -8.49
CA LEU A 65 -7.04 17.11 -9.92
C LEU A 65 -6.14 18.18 -10.57
N ASP A 66 -4.94 17.77 -10.97
CA ASP A 66 -4.06 18.61 -11.78
C ASP A 66 -4.52 18.52 -13.25
N GLN A 67 -5.05 19.60 -13.81
CA GLN A 67 -5.48 19.63 -15.22
C GLN A 67 -4.34 20.00 -16.19
N LYS A 68 -3.38 20.81 -15.76
CA LYS A 68 -2.23 21.25 -16.57
C LYS A 68 -1.01 21.50 -15.69
N GLN A 69 0.15 21.60 -16.33
CA GLN A 69 1.40 21.93 -15.65
C GLN A 69 1.30 23.29 -14.95
N PRO A 70 1.70 23.40 -13.66
CA PRO A 70 1.83 24.70 -13.02
C PRO A 70 2.92 25.50 -13.75
N ARG A 71 2.56 26.67 -14.28
CA ARG A 71 3.55 27.63 -14.78
C ARG A 71 4.07 28.41 -13.58
N TYR A 72 5.38 28.35 -13.32
CA TYR A 72 6.03 29.17 -12.31
C TYR A 72 6.74 30.33 -12.98
N GLU A 73 6.01 31.43 -13.23
CA GLU A 73 6.58 32.76 -13.36
C GLU A 73 5.61 33.76 -12.67
N GLY A 74 5.96 34.18 -11.46
CA GLY A 74 5.48 35.41 -10.82
C GLY A 74 4.08 35.44 -10.17
N ILE A 75 3.06 34.68 -10.60
CA ILE A 75 1.68 34.83 -10.06
C ILE A 75 0.93 33.48 -9.94
N THR A 76 0.01 33.45 -8.97
CA THR A 76 -0.62 32.33 -8.28
C THR A 76 -1.08 31.15 -9.16
N ALA A 77 -0.49 29.99 -8.88
CA ALA A 77 -0.82 28.70 -9.49
C ALA A 77 -2.17 28.17 -8.99
N HIS A 78 -3.27 28.62 -9.57
CA HIS A 78 -4.62 28.07 -9.35
C HIS A 78 -5.07 27.29 -10.59
N ASN A 79 -4.57 26.07 -10.77
CA ASN A 79 -5.07 25.16 -11.81
C ASN A 79 -5.27 23.72 -11.31
N ALA A 80 -5.40 23.57 -9.99
CA ALA A 80 -5.87 22.34 -9.38
C ALA A 80 -7.36 22.52 -9.07
N ASP A 81 -8.18 21.62 -9.59
CA ASP A 81 -9.57 21.52 -9.17
C ASP A 81 -9.60 20.70 -7.87
N TYR A 82 -9.97 21.37 -6.78
CA TYR A 82 -9.97 20.76 -5.46
C TYR A 82 -11.28 20.06 -5.14
N ASP A 83 -12.40 20.47 -5.75
CA ASP A 83 -13.76 20.11 -5.31
C ASP A 83 -14.73 19.83 -6.49
N GLY A 84 -14.22 19.46 -7.67
CA GLY A 84 -15.07 19.00 -8.77
C GLY A 84 -15.64 17.59 -8.55
N GLU A 85 -16.78 17.29 -9.20
CA GLU A 85 -17.46 15.98 -9.20
C GLU A 85 -16.50 14.80 -9.52
N VAL A 86 -15.47 15.05 -10.31
CA VAL A 86 -14.43 14.07 -10.66
C VAL A 86 -13.57 13.70 -9.45
N VAL A 87 -13.20 14.67 -8.60
CA VAL A 87 -12.44 14.44 -7.36
C VAL A 87 -13.30 13.75 -6.32
N GLU A 88 -14.59 14.09 -6.25
CA GLU A 88 -15.58 13.44 -5.37
C GLU A 88 -15.71 11.95 -5.66
N ARG A 89 -16.00 11.59 -6.91
CA ARG A 89 -16.07 10.19 -7.33
C ARG A 89 -14.78 9.42 -7.04
N GLU A 90 -13.63 10.07 -7.18
CA GLU A 90 -12.36 9.42 -6.89
C GLU A 90 -12.14 9.17 -5.40
N ILE A 91 -12.51 10.11 -4.53
CA ILE A 91 -12.48 9.88 -3.08
C ILE A 91 -13.43 8.75 -2.69
N GLU A 92 -14.63 8.71 -3.25
CA GLU A 92 -15.59 7.63 -3.00
C GLU A 92 -15.04 6.27 -3.44
N ARG A 93 -14.36 6.23 -4.59
CA ARG A 93 -13.67 5.02 -5.09
C ARG A 93 -12.59 4.57 -4.12
N ILE A 94 -11.72 5.47 -3.66
CA ILE A 94 -10.64 5.16 -2.70
C ILE A 94 -11.22 4.69 -1.37
N LYS A 95 -12.28 5.34 -0.88
CA LYS A 95 -12.98 4.97 0.35
C LYS A 95 -13.58 3.56 0.25
N SER A 96 -14.27 3.27 -0.85
CA SER A 96 -14.84 1.95 -1.12
C SER A 96 -13.76 0.87 -1.22
N PHE A 97 -12.65 1.19 -1.89
CA PHE A 97 -11.49 0.30 -1.97
C PHE A 97 -10.89 0.04 -0.59
N ALA A 98 -10.78 1.05 0.26
CA ALA A 98 -10.28 0.92 1.62
C ALA A 98 -11.17 0.04 2.50
N ILE A 99 -12.50 0.20 2.40
CA ILE A 99 -13.48 -0.61 3.14
C ILE A 99 -13.42 -2.06 2.69
N ASN A 100 -13.39 -2.33 1.39
CA ASN A 100 -13.34 -3.70 0.86
C ASN A 100 -12.04 -4.42 1.23
N ASN A 101 -10.97 -3.67 1.45
CA ASN A 101 -9.69 -4.19 1.92
C ASN A 101 -9.49 -4.00 3.43
N ALA A 102 -10.52 -3.61 4.18
CA ALA A 102 -10.45 -3.45 5.64
C ALA A 102 -10.47 -4.81 6.33
N ARG A 103 -9.85 -4.91 7.52
CA ARG A 103 -9.93 -6.15 8.30
C ARG A 103 -11.37 -6.32 8.78
N PRO A 104 -12.01 -7.48 8.60
CA PRO A 104 -13.24 -7.75 9.34
C PRO A 104 -12.91 -7.65 10.83
N LYS A 105 -13.68 -6.85 11.58
CA LYS A 105 -13.65 -6.93 13.04
C LYS A 105 -14.19 -8.30 13.40
N ILE A 106 -13.30 -9.26 13.64
CA ILE A 106 -13.70 -10.55 14.16
C ILE A 106 -14.09 -10.30 15.61
N ASN A 107 -15.39 -10.24 15.86
CA ASN A 107 -15.93 -10.16 17.20
C ASN A 107 -15.81 -11.56 17.82
N ASN A 108 -14.69 -11.87 18.47
CA ASN A 108 -14.46 -13.14 19.17
C ASN A 108 -15.43 -13.39 20.34
N SER A 109 -16.39 -12.51 20.60
CA SER A 109 -17.38 -12.64 21.68
C SER A 109 -18.58 -13.54 21.34
N GLN A 110 -18.68 -14.09 20.12
CA GLN A 110 -19.82 -14.94 19.72
C GLN A 110 -19.56 -16.45 19.75
N PHE A 111 -18.33 -16.90 20.06
CA PHE A 111 -17.97 -18.33 20.08
C PHE A 111 -17.94 -18.98 21.47
N VAL A 112 -18.40 -18.27 22.52
CA VAL A 112 -18.41 -18.78 23.91
C VAL A 112 -19.86 -19.07 24.34
N ALA A 113 -20.55 -19.91 23.57
CA ALA A 113 -21.90 -20.38 23.91
C ALA A 113 -22.13 -21.80 23.41
N ASP A 114 -21.15 -22.69 23.55
CA ASP A 114 -21.45 -24.11 23.73
C ASP A 114 -20.29 -24.76 24.49
N GLY A 115 -20.60 -25.27 25.68
CA GLY A 115 -19.62 -25.83 26.59
C GLY A 115 -19.08 -27.16 26.07
N ASN A 116 -17.92 -27.13 25.40
CA ASN A 116 -17.06 -28.30 25.29
C ASN A 116 -15.62 -27.86 25.15
N GLU A 117 -14.94 -27.77 26.29
CA GLU A 117 -13.52 -27.47 26.40
C GLU A 117 -12.73 -28.69 25.89
N LYS A 118 -12.56 -28.79 24.57
CA LYS A 118 -11.54 -29.65 23.97
C LYS A 118 -10.35 -28.77 23.65
N ASN A 119 -9.29 -29.02 24.38
CA ASN A 119 -7.94 -28.50 24.22
C ASN A 119 -7.52 -28.61 22.74
N ILE A 120 -7.55 -27.48 22.01
CA ILE A 120 -7.00 -27.39 20.65
C ILE A 120 -5.60 -26.82 20.82
N ASP A 121 -4.65 -27.72 21.08
CA ASP A 121 -3.24 -27.43 20.84
C ASP A 121 -3.11 -26.90 19.41
N ASN A 122 -2.60 -25.67 19.31
CA ASN A 122 -2.20 -24.93 18.11
C ASN A 122 -2.06 -25.79 16.84
N ILE A 123 -3.17 -26.04 16.14
CA ILE A 123 -3.14 -26.50 14.76
C ILE A 123 -2.97 -25.24 13.93
N ASP A 124 -1.71 -24.92 13.63
CA ASP A 124 -1.32 -23.85 12.74
C ASP A 124 -1.93 -24.15 11.35
N LEU A 125 -3.11 -23.59 11.10
CA LEU A 125 -3.87 -23.77 9.85
C LEU A 125 -3.07 -23.29 8.62
N LEU A 126 -2.02 -22.48 8.82
CA LEU A 126 -1.09 -22.09 7.76
C LEU A 126 -0.23 -23.24 7.22
N ASP A 127 0.06 -24.26 8.03
CA ASP A 127 0.90 -25.38 7.60
C ASP A 127 0.17 -26.33 6.63
N LYS A 128 -1.18 -26.33 6.64
CA LYS A 128 -1.99 -27.14 5.72
C LYS A 128 -2.09 -26.56 4.31
N ILE A 129 -1.85 -25.25 4.15
CA ILE A 129 -1.99 -24.53 2.88
C ILE A 129 -0.63 -24.32 2.20
N ARG A 130 0.49 -24.48 2.93
CA ARG A 130 1.83 -24.37 2.35
C ARG A 130 2.01 -25.43 1.26
N PRO A 131 2.26 -25.04 0.00
CA PRO A 131 2.68 -26.01 -1.00
C PRO A 131 4.00 -26.63 -0.51
N LYS A 132 4.09 -27.96 -0.58
CA LYS A 132 5.35 -28.70 -0.29
C LYS A 132 6.47 -28.00 -1.04
N GLN A 133 7.42 -27.44 -0.29
CA GLN A 133 8.59 -26.76 -0.84
C GLN A 133 9.22 -27.66 -1.91
N PHE A 134 9.45 -27.13 -3.10
CA PHE A 134 10.28 -27.81 -4.10
C PHE A 134 11.68 -27.92 -3.50
N SER A 135 12.03 -29.11 -3.00
CA SER A 135 13.39 -29.40 -2.58
C SER A 135 14.28 -29.39 -3.83
N ALA A 136 15.09 -28.34 -3.99
CA ALA A 136 16.18 -28.37 -4.96
C ALA A 136 17.10 -29.57 -4.60
N PRO A 137 17.54 -30.38 -5.58
CA PRO A 137 18.43 -31.50 -5.28
C PRO A 137 19.75 -30.96 -4.72
N ASP A 138 20.14 -31.50 -3.56
CA ASP A 138 21.38 -31.20 -2.86
C ASP A 138 22.59 -31.52 -3.78
N LYS A 139 23.12 -30.51 -4.47
CA LYS A 139 24.43 -30.65 -5.11
C LYS A 139 25.49 -30.48 -4.04
N LYS A 140 26.08 -31.59 -3.58
CA LYS A 140 27.32 -31.58 -2.78
C LYS A 140 28.39 -30.79 -3.55
N VAL A 141 28.71 -29.59 -3.07
CA VAL A 141 29.82 -28.80 -3.59
C VAL A 141 31.11 -29.40 -3.02
N GLU A 142 31.79 -30.19 -3.85
CA GLU A 142 33.11 -30.70 -3.53
C GLU A 142 34.12 -29.53 -3.57
N LYS A 143 34.58 -29.08 -2.40
CA LYS A 143 35.60 -28.02 -2.31
C LYS A 143 36.96 -28.58 -2.73
N LYS A 144 37.33 -28.39 -3.99
CA LYS A 144 38.71 -28.62 -4.45
C LYS A 144 39.61 -27.48 -3.95
N SER A 145 40.46 -27.80 -2.98
CA SER A 145 41.47 -26.90 -2.42
C SER A 145 42.59 -26.64 -3.42
N TRP A 146 42.68 -25.40 -3.93
CA TRP A 146 43.64 -24.94 -4.93
C TRP A 146 44.98 -24.45 -4.34
N TRP A 147 45.26 -24.70 -3.05
CA TRP A 147 46.46 -24.18 -2.37
C TRP A 147 47.53 -25.24 -2.03
N ARG A 148 47.33 -26.51 -2.40
CA ARG A 148 48.27 -27.60 -2.11
C ARG A 148 49.38 -27.85 -3.15
N LYS A 149 49.58 -26.94 -4.12
CA LYS A 149 50.50 -27.16 -5.26
C LYS A 149 51.67 -26.18 -5.39
N ILE A 150 51.97 -25.37 -4.37
CA ILE A 150 53.02 -24.33 -4.43
C ILE A 150 54.20 -24.61 -3.46
N ILE A 151 54.20 -25.69 -2.68
CA ILE A 151 55.30 -25.99 -1.73
C ILE A 151 55.85 -27.41 -1.91
N SER A 152 56.14 -27.81 -3.15
CA SER A 152 57.01 -28.97 -3.43
C SER A 152 57.95 -28.67 -4.57
#